data_AF-A0A8C3RTB2-F1
#
_entry.id   AF-A0A8C3RTB2-F1
#
_cell.length_a   1.000
_cell.length_b   1.000
_cell.length_c   1.000
_cell.angle_alpha   90.00
_cell.angle_beta   90.00
_cell.angle_gamma   90.00
#
_symmetry.space_group_name_H-M   'P 1'
#
loop_
_entity.id
_entity.type
_entity.pdbx_description
1 polymer ?
#
loop_
_entity_poly.entity_id
_entity_poly.type
_entity_poly.pdbx_seq_one_letter_code
_entity_poly.pdbx_strand_id
1 'polypeptide(L)'
;SAPPGSERRIGESYQSPPTFCYFDYNPVCGTDNNTYGNKCAFCGAVLTPLRKGFCSEYQKPPSVCTKDFHQICGTDNKTYSNKCFFCKAVCLCFKQEGEC
;
A
#
# COMPACT_ATOMS: atom_id res chain seq x y z
N SER A 1 -13.28 7.35 -27.22
CA SER A 1 -13.17 5.88 -27.12
C SER A 1 -12.29 5.54 -25.93
N ALA A 2 -12.80 4.68 -25.04
CA ALA A 2 -12.16 4.29 -23.79
C ALA A 2 -11.07 3.21 -24.00
N PRO A 3 -10.05 3.13 -23.14
CA PRO A 3 -9.01 2.11 -23.20
C PRO A 3 -9.46 0.78 -22.54
N PRO A 4 -8.84 -0.36 -22.89
CA PRO A 4 -9.23 -1.68 -22.39
C PRO A 4 -8.64 -1.94 -20.99
N GLY A 5 -9.44 -2.51 -20.09
CA GLY A 5 -8.96 -3.04 -18.81
C GLY A 5 -9.84 -2.85 -17.57
N SER A 6 -10.99 -2.17 -17.67
CA SER A 6 -11.87 -1.97 -16.52
C SER A 6 -13.14 -2.81 -16.61
N GLU A 7 -13.07 -4.07 -16.19
CA GLU A 7 -14.27 -4.79 -15.75
C GLU A 7 -14.24 -5.09 -14.25
N ARG A 8 -15.08 -4.30 -13.54
CA ARG A 8 -15.92 -4.60 -12.36
C ARG A 8 -15.21 -5.08 -11.08
N ARG A 9 -15.44 -4.48 -9.91
CA ARG A 9 -16.73 -4.31 -9.22
C ARG A 9 -16.71 -3.10 -8.26
N ILE A 10 -17.83 -2.39 -8.20
CA ILE A 10 -18.38 -1.60 -7.08
C ILE A 10 -17.48 -1.41 -5.83
N GLY A 11 -17.05 -0.17 -5.58
CA GLY A 11 -17.04 0.35 -4.20
C GLY A 11 -15.70 0.56 -3.48
N GLU A 12 -14.54 0.57 -4.11
CA GLU A 12 -13.30 0.93 -3.38
C GLU A 12 -13.00 2.43 -3.51
N SER A 13 -13.72 3.24 -2.71
CA SER A 13 -13.17 4.55 -2.30
C SER A 13 -11.78 4.30 -1.73
N TYR A 14 -10.77 5.05 -2.16
CA TYR A 14 -9.40 5.02 -1.63
C TYR A 14 -9.43 5.04 -0.09
N GLN A 15 -9.50 3.86 0.55
CA GLN A 15 -9.58 3.76 1.99
C GLN A 15 -8.16 3.97 2.48
N SER A 16 -7.95 5.14 3.07
CA SER A 16 -6.85 5.34 4.01
C SER A 16 -6.73 4.10 4.90
N PRO A 17 -5.50 3.66 5.23
CA PRO A 17 -5.31 2.53 6.11
C PRO A 17 -6.17 2.70 7.38
N PRO A 18 -6.92 1.66 7.79
CA PRO A 18 -7.85 1.79 8.90
C PRO A 18 -7.10 2.24 10.16
N THR A 19 -7.60 3.29 10.82
CA THR A 19 -7.08 3.71 12.14
C THR A 19 -7.34 2.65 13.21
N PHE A 20 -8.29 1.74 12.95
CA PHE A 20 -8.70 0.67 13.84
C PHE A 20 -8.82 -0.65 13.06
N CYS A 21 -8.22 -1.71 13.58
CA CYS A 21 -8.27 -3.05 13.00
C CYS A 21 -9.21 -3.93 13.81
N TYR A 22 -10.15 -4.61 13.16
CA TYR A 22 -10.92 -5.68 13.80
C TYR A 22 -10.08 -6.97 13.91
N PHE A 23 -10.42 -7.81 14.89
CA PHE A 23 -9.79 -9.11 15.14
C PHE A 23 -10.29 -10.20 14.19
N ASP A 24 -10.26 -9.92 12.88
CA ASP A 24 -10.46 -10.95 11.86
C ASP A 24 -9.14 -11.70 11.63
N TYR A 25 -9.17 -13.02 11.53
CA TYR A 25 -7.99 -13.82 11.19
C TYR A 25 -8.00 -14.17 9.71
N ASN A 26 -7.14 -13.51 8.93
CA ASN A 26 -6.95 -13.72 7.49
C ASN A 26 -5.48 -13.43 7.17
N PRO A 27 -4.59 -14.40 7.44
CA PRO A 27 -3.18 -14.14 7.59
C PRO A 27 -2.50 -13.69 6.29
N VAL A 28 -1.41 -12.94 6.46
CA VAL A 28 -0.60 -12.36 5.38
C VAL A 28 0.88 -12.57 5.68
N CYS A 29 1.62 -13.13 4.72
CA CYS A 29 3.07 -13.24 4.75
C CYS A 29 3.69 -11.91 4.31
N GLY A 30 4.46 -11.28 5.19
CA GLY A 30 5.22 -10.09 4.88
C GLY A 30 6.57 -10.40 4.22
N THR A 31 7.13 -9.43 3.51
CA THR A 31 8.48 -9.53 2.91
C THR A 31 9.60 -9.56 3.95
N ASP A 32 9.27 -9.21 5.19
CA ASP A 32 10.10 -9.34 6.39
C ASP A 32 10.02 -10.73 7.02
N ASN A 33 9.38 -11.70 6.35
CA ASN A 33 9.20 -13.08 6.80
C ASN A 33 8.37 -13.20 8.11
N ASN A 34 7.54 -12.19 8.40
CA ASN A 34 6.61 -12.20 9.51
C ASN A 34 5.18 -12.50 9.02
N THR A 35 4.46 -13.34 9.76
CA THR A 35 3.04 -13.60 9.53
C THR A 35 2.18 -12.60 10.30
N TYR A 36 1.31 -11.89 9.59
CA TYR A 36 0.41 -10.89 10.14
C TYR A 36 -1.02 -11.43 10.17
N GLY A 37 -1.69 -11.36 11.32
CA GLY A 37 -3.01 -11.97 11.50
C GLY A 37 -4.09 -11.47 10.54
N ASN A 38 -3.96 -10.24 10.00
CA ASN A 38 -4.82 -9.76 8.91
C ASN A 38 -4.21 -8.62 8.09
N LYS A 39 -4.94 -8.20 7.04
CA LYS A 39 -4.63 -7.03 6.19
C LYS A 39 -4.26 -5.83 7.03
N CYS A 40 -5.11 -5.51 7.99
CA CYS A 40 -5.01 -4.28 8.74
C CYS A 40 -3.78 -4.27 9.64
N ALA A 41 -3.49 -5.39 10.31
CA ALA A 41 -2.28 -5.58 11.11
C ALA A 41 -1.00 -5.44 10.27
N PHE A 42 -0.96 -6.08 9.09
CA PHE A 42 0.14 -5.93 8.14
C PHE A 42 0.32 -4.47 7.70
N CYS A 43 -0.77 -3.84 7.24
CA CYS A 43 -0.73 -2.46 6.81
C CYS A 43 -0.27 -1.55 7.95
N GLY A 44 -0.78 -1.70 9.17
CA GLY A 44 -0.35 -0.91 10.32
C GLY A 44 1.15 -1.03 10.60
N ALA A 45 1.70 -2.24 10.53
CA ALA A 45 3.12 -2.48 10.77
C ALA A 45 4.03 -1.85 9.70
N VAL A 46 3.67 -1.96 8.42
CA VAL A 46 4.46 -1.43 7.29
C VAL A 46 4.28 0.09 7.15
N LEU A 47 3.07 0.60 7.33
CA LEU A 47 2.72 1.99 7.09
C LEU A 47 3.21 2.93 8.17
N THR A 48 3.16 2.53 9.44
CA THR A 48 3.49 3.42 10.57
C THR A 48 4.93 3.95 10.50
N PRO A 49 5.97 3.14 10.30
CA PRO A 49 7.34 3.64 10.17
C PRO A 49 7.54 4.43 8.88
N LEU A 50 7.01 3.98 7.74
CA LEU A 50 7.17 4.68 6.45
C LEU A 50 6.47 6.04 6.44
N ARG A 51 5.26 6.16 7.01
CA ARG A 51 4.53 7.42 7.15
C ARG A 51 5.16 8.37 8.15
N LYS A 52 5.92 7.91 9.13
CA LYS A 52 6.65 8.80 10.04
C LYS A 52 7.99 9.23 9.45
N GLY A 53 8.57 8.42 8.58
CA GLY A 53 9.83 8.68 7.89
C GLY A 53 9.64 9.16 6.45
N PHE A 54 9.98 8.28 5.51
CA PHE A 54 10.12 8.61 4.08
C PHE A 54 8.85 9.24 3.46
N CYS A 55 7.67 8.81 3.88
CA CYS A 55 6.36 9.27 3.39
C CYS A 55 5.64 10.22 4.37
N SER A 56 6.36 10.97 5.21
CA SER A 56 5.79 11.91 6.19
C SER A 56 4.88 12.99 5.61
N GLU A 57 5.21 13.45 4.41
CA GLU A 57 4.40 14.38 3.62
C GLU A 57 3.16 13.75 2.98
N TYR A 58 3.06 12.41 2.96
CA TYR A 58 1.96 11.65 2.34
C TYR A 58 1.12 10.91 3.39
N GLN A 59 0.52 11.67 4.31
CA GLN A 59 -0.42 11.11 5.31
C GLN A 59 -1.73 10.61 4.72
N LYS A 60 -1.98 10.81 3.42
CA LYS A 60 -3.10 10.27 2.65
C LYS A 60 -2.60 9.90 1.25
N PRO A 61 -3.23 8.91 0.59
CA PRO A 61 -2.86 8.58 -0.78
C PRO A 61 -3.03 9.83 -1.67
N PRO A 62 -1.97 10.30 -2.35
CA PRO A 62 -2.06 11.47 -3.21
C PRO A 62 -2.96 11.18 -4.41
N SER A 63 -3.88 12.10 -4.68
CA SER A 63 -4.80 12.02 -5.83
C SER A 63 -4.03 12.16 -7.15
N VAL A 64 -3.05 13.07 -7.19
CA VAL A 64 -2.23 13.38 -8.35
C VAL A 64 -0.75 13.27 -7.98
N CYS A 65 0.06 12.69 -8.88
CA CYS A 65 1.51 12.67 -8.80
C CYS A 65 2.10 13.34 -10.04
N THR A 66 3.20 14.05 -9.86
CA THR A 66 3.98 14.58 -10.98
C THR A 66 4.66 13.43 -11.74
N LYS A 67 5.05 13.68 -12.99
CA LYS A 67 5.74 12.72 -13.86
C LYS A 67 7.27 12.82 -13.77
N ASP A 68 7.78 13.47 -12.73
CA ASP A 68 9.22 13.53 -12.47
C ASP A 68 9.76 12.12 -12.24
N PHE A 69 10.95 11.84 -12.75
CA PHE A 69 11.52 10.49 -12.72
C PHE A 69 12.68 10.42 -11.73
N HIS A 70 12.39 9.96 -10.51
CA HIS A 70 13.34 9.76 -9.42
C HIS A 70 13.08 8.39 -8.78
N GLN A 71 13.67 7.36 -9.37
CA GLN A 71 13.34 5.97 -9.11
C GLN A 71 13.54 5.57 -7.64
N ILE A 72 12.64 4.75 -7.11
CA ILE A 72 12.74 4.15 -5.79
C ILE A 72 12.51 2.65 -5.90
N CYS A 73 13.41 1.85 -5.35
CA CYS A 73 13.24 0.41 -5.23
C CYS A 73 12.48 0.09 -3.93
N GLY A 74 11.31 -0.52 -4.04
CA GLY A 74 10.53 -1.00 -2.90
C GLY A 74 10.96 -2.39 -2.43
N THR A 75 10.59 -2.72 -1.19
CA THR A 75 10.81 -4.06 -0.61
C THR A 75 9.90 -5.13 -1.20
N ASP A 76 8.88 -4.70 -1.97
CA ASP A 76 7.98 -5.53 -2.76
C ASP A 76 8.55 -5.90 -4.14
N ASN A 77 9.86 -5.71 -4.35
CA ASN A 77 10.56 -5.91 -5.62
C ASN A 77 10.01 -5.07 -6.78
N LYS A 78 9.31 -3.95 -6.50
CA LYS A 78 8.84 -3.02 -7.52
C LYS A 78 9.68 -1.75 -7.54
N THR A 79 9.89 -1.21 -8.74
CA THR A 79 10.48 0.11 -8.93
C THR A 79 9.38 1.13 -9.15
N TYR A 80 9.41 2.20 -8.36
CA TYR A 80 8.46 3.30 -8.41
C TYR A 80 9.08 4.50 -9.09
N SER A 81 8.35 5.11 -10.04
CA SER A 81 8.87 6.20 -10.87
C SER A 81 9.30 7.43 -10.06
N ASN A 82 8.63 7.69 -8.93
CA ASN A 82 9.02 8.71 -7.97
C ASN A 82 8.42 8.46 -6.58
N LYS A 83 8.81 9.33 -5.64
CA LYS A 83 8.35 9.34 -4.25
C LYS A 83 6.83 9.37 -4.11
N CYS A 84 6.14 10.15 -4.94
CA CYS A 84 4.68 10.22 -4.89
C CYS A 84 4.05 8.86 -5.27
N PHE A 85 4.50 8.23 -6.36
CA PHE A 85 4.01 6.90 -6.74
C PHE A 85 4.34 5.82 -5.70
N PHE A 86 5.54 5.87 -5.10
CA PHE A 86 5.93 4.99 -4.00
C PHE A 86 5.00 5.16 -2.80
N CYS A 87 4.89 6.37 -2.25
CA CYS A 87 4.07 6.65 -1.07
C CYS A 87 2.56 6.45 -1.31
N LYS A 88 2.10 6.62 -2.55
CA LYS A 88 0.74 6.26 -2.97
C LYS A 88 0.50 4.76 -2.87
N ALA A 89 1.42 3.95 -3.39
CA ALA A 89 1.29 2.49 -3.33
C ALA A 89 1.41 1.96 -1.90
N VAL A 90 2.33 2.52 -1.11
CA VAL A 90 2.45 2.24 0.32
C VAL A 90 1.12 2.53 1.02
N CYS A 91 0.50 3.70 0.79
CA CYS A 91 -0.82 4.05 1.34
C CYS A 91 -1.95 3.10 0.93
N LEU A 92 -1.81 2.37 -0.19
CA LEU A 92 -2.83 1.45 -0.72
C LEU A 92 -2.62 0.00 -0.27
N CYS A 93 -1.50 -0.30 0.41
CA CYS A 93 -1.20 -1.58 1.03
C CYS A 93 -1.56 -2.80 0.14
N PHE A 94 -0.69 -3.09 -0.83
CA PHE A 94 -0.78 -4.27 -1.69
C PHE A 94 -0.26 -5.53 -0.98
N LYS A 95 -0.67 -6.73 -1.44
CA LYS A 95 -0.28 -7.99 -0.79
C LYS A 95 -0.13 -9.20 -1.72
N GLN A 96 0.44 -10.26 -1.15
CA GLN A 96 0.25 -11.68 -1.46
C GLN A 96 -0.60 -12.34 -0.34
N GLU A 97 -1.44 -13.33 -0.64
CA GLU A 97 -2.32 -14.00 0.34
C GLU A 97 -1.64 -15.25 0.94
N GLY A 98 -1.88 -15.54 2.23
CA GLY A 98 -1.34 -16.73 2.93
C GLY A 98 -0.37 -16.41 4.06
N GLU A 99 0.00 -17.41 4.85
CA GLU A 99 1.04 -17.35 5.89
C GLU A 99 2.44 -17.55 5.28
N CYS A 100 3.48 -17.07 5.99
CA CYS A 100 4.82 -17.64 5.85
C CYS A 100 4.84 -18.94 6.69
#